data_AF-A0A0C3F4U0-F1
#
_entry.id   AF-A0A0C3F4U0-F1
#
_cell.length_a   1.000
_cell.length_b   1.000
_cell.length_c   1.000
_cell.angle_alpha   90.00
_cell.angle_beta   90.00
_cell.angle_gamma   90.00
#
_symmetry.space_group_name_H-M   'P 1'
#
loop_
_entity.id
_entity.type
_entity.pdbx_description
1 polymer ?
#
loop_
_entity_poly.entity_id
_entity_poly.type
_entity_poly.pdbx_seq_one_letter_code
_entity_poly.pdbx_strand_id
1 'polypeptide(L)' 'DFSKTYHSFIWKSLHSTHKIGTYWTQILEFEQRERCAKCEATEDLKHIILQCDIPGQKTVWRNVKQLWLKKHESW' A
#
# COMPACT_ATOMS: atom_id res chain seq x y z
N ASP A 1 21.03 -2.77 9.41
CA ASP A 1 20.40 -3.97 8.82
C ASP A 1 18.89 -3.83 8.93
N PHE A 2 18.12 -4.24 7.91
CA PHE A 2 16.66 -4.19 7.96
C PHE A 2 16.08 -5.49 8.51
N SER A 3 14.88 -5.44 9.09
CA SER A 3 14.26 -6.64 9.63
C SER A 3 13.85 -7.62 8.51
N LYS A 4 13.78 -8.92 8.82
CA LYS A 4 13.25 -9.94 7.91
C LYS A 4 11.85 -9.58 7.39
N THR A 5 11.02 -8.98 8.25
CA THR A 5 9.66 -8.53 7.90
C THR A 5 9.70 -7.45 6.82
N TYR A 6 10.61 -6.48 6.94
CA TYR A 6 10.81 -5.45 5.91
C TYR A 6 11.21 -6.06 4.58
N HIS A 7 12.19 -6.98 4.58
CA HIS A 7 12.61 -7.68 3.36
C HIS A 7 11.46 -8.46 2.71
N SER A 8 10.65 -9.17 3.51
CA SER A 8 9.48 -9.88 3.00
C SER A 8 8.47 -8.94 2.37
N PHE A 9 8.19 -7.80 3.00
CA PHE A 9 7.28 -6.79 2.45
C PHE A 9 7.78 -6.24 1.11
N ILE A 10 9.06 -5.86 1.01
CA ILE A 10 9.65 -5.35 -0.24
C ILE A 10 9.63 -6.43 -1.33
N TRP A 11 10.05 -7.65 -1.02
CA TRP A 11 10.04 -8.74 -1.99
C TRP A 11 8.64 -8.98 -2.55
N LYS A 12 7.63 -9.05 -1.68
CA LYS A 12 6.23 -9.24 -2.10
C LYS A 12 5.69 -8.06 -2.90
N SER A 13 6.17 -6.84 -2.59
CA SER A 13 5.77 -5.63 -3.29
C SER A 13 6.28 -5.60 -4.73
N LEU A 14 7.54 -6.00 -4.92
CA LEU A 14 8.17 -6.05 -6.24
C LEU A 14 7.63 -7.18 -7.11
N HIS A 15 7.24 -8.30 -6.50
CA HIS A 15 6.76 -9.49 -7.23
C HIS A 15 5.23 -9.59 -7.32
N SER A 16 4.49 -8.57 -6.87
CA SER A 16 3.02 -8.56 -6.88
C SER A 16 2.39 -9.79 -6.20
N THR A 17 2.99 -10.28 -5.11
CA THR A 17 2.52 -11.49 -4.40
C THR A 17 1.66 -11.18 -3.16
N HIS A 18 1.27 -9.91 -3.01
CA HIS A 18 0.26 -9.52 -2.03
C HIS A 18 -1.13 -9.94 -2.50
N LYS A 19 -2.01 -10.31 -1.57
CA LYS A 19 -3.41 -10.66 -1.84
C LYS A 19 -4.26 -9.40 -1.99
N ILE A 20 -4.05 -8.65 -3.07
CA ILE A 20 -4.69 -7.36 -3.36
C ILE A 20 -4.98 -7.26 -4.86
N GLY A 21 -5.90 -6.37 -5.26
CA GLY A 21 -6.19 -6.09 -6.66
C GLY A 21 -6.58 -7.34 -7.45
N THR A 22 -5.95 -7.53 -8.60
CA THR A 22 -6.22 -8.64 -9.53
C THR A 22 -5.98 -10.03 -8.95
N TYR A 23 -5.31 -10.16 -7.79
CA TYR A 23 -5.25 -11.44 -7.08
C TYR A 23 -6.65 -12.02 -6.84
N TRP A 24 -7.64 -11.18 -6.53
CA TRP A 24 -8.99 -11.61 -6.17
C TRP A 24 -9.88 -11.96 -7.36
N THR A 25 -9.57 -11.50 -8.59
CA THR A 25 -10.42 -11.73 -9.76
C THR A 25 -10.49 -13.18 -10.20
N GLN A 26 -9.53 -13.99 -9.76
CA GLN A 26 -9.48 -15.43 -10.04
C GLN A 26 -10.15 -16.29 -8.96
N ILE A 27 -10.69 -15.67 -7.89
CA ILE A 27 -11.31 -16.35 -6.76
C ILE A 27 -12.81 -16.03 -6.77
N LEU A 28 -13.61 -17.05 -7.06
CA LEU A 28 -15.06 -16.95 -7.09
C LEU A 28 -15.61 -16.43 -5.75
N GLU A 29 -16.59 -15.52 -5.81
CA GLU A 29 -17.27 -14.86 -4.67
C GLU A 29 -16.43 -13.82 -3.92
N PHE A 30 -15.21 -13.55 -4.37
CA PHE A 30 -14.29 -12.60 -3.75
C PHE A 30 -13.81 -11.50 -4.71
N GLU A 31 -14.30 -11.45 -5.95
CA GLU A 31 -13.90 -10.51 -6.99
C GLU A 31 -14.11 -9.05 -6.56
N GLN A 32 -15.10 -8.78 -5.69
CA GLN A 32 -15.35 -7.46 -5.11
C GLN A 32 -14.15 -6.89 -4.33
N ARG A 33 -13.21 -7.73 -3.90
CA ARG A 33 -11.98 -7.32 -3.20
C ARG A 33 -10.88 -6.85 -4.14
N GLU A 34 -11.07 -6.94 -5.46
CA GLU A 34 -10.14 -6.36 -6.42
C GLU A 34 -10.12 -4.84 -6.34
N ARG A 35 -11.24 -4.22 -5.97
CA ARG A 35 -11.41 -2.77 -6.03
C ARG A 35 -11.45 -2.15 -4.64
N CYS A 36 -10.84 -0.98 -4.53
CA CYS A 36 -10.93 -0.15 -3.35
C CYS A 36 -12.37 0.29 -3.13
N ALA A 37 -12.94 -0.01 -1.96
CA ALA A 37 -14.35 0.29 -1.64
C ALA A 37 -14.70 1.78 -1.65
N LYS A 38 -13.68 2.66 -1.55
CA LYS A 38 -13.87 4.12 -1.56
C LYS A 38 -13.56 4.78 -2.90
N CYS A 39 -12.46 4.36 -3.54
CA CYS A 39 -11.98 5.02 -4.75
C CYS A 39 -12.46 4.34 -6.03
N GLU A 40 -13.03 3.14 -5.91
CA GLU A 40 -13.41 2.25 -7.01
C GLU A 40 -12.27 1.93 -7.99
N ALA A 41 -11.02 2.31 -7.73
CA ALA A 41 -9.87 1.86 -8.52
C ALA A 41 -9.43 0.45 -8.08
N THR A 42 -8.68 -0.25 -8.94
CA THR A 42 -8.00 -1.50 -8.56
C THR A 42 -7.13 -1.25 -7.32
N GLU A 43 -7.29 -2.07 -6.29
CA GLU A 43 -6.58 -1.96 -5.02
C GLU A 43 -5.17 -2.56 -5.16
N ASP A 44 -4.29 -1.91 -5.91
CA ASP A 44 -2.88 -2.28 -6.01
C ASP A 44 -1.99 -1.47 -5.04
N LEU A 45 -0.72 -1.83 -4.91
CA LEU A 45 0.21 -1.13 -4.01
C LEU A 45 0.41 0.35 -4.39
N LYS A 46 0.37 0.68 -5.68
CA LYS A 46 0.52 2.06 -6.15
C LYS A 46 -0.67 2.89 -5.68
N HIS A 47 -1.88 2.36 -5.85
CA HIS A 47 -3.10 2.95 -5.35
C HIS A 47 -3.04 3.12 -3.84
N ILE A 48 -2.81 2.04 -3.08
CA ILE A 48 -2.76 2.03 -1.61
C ILE A 48 -1.77 3.05 -1.06
N ILE A 49 -0.57 3.15 -1.63
CA ILE A 49 0.51 3.97 -1.07
C ILE A 49 0.46 5.42 -1.58
N LEU A 50 0.09 5.65 -2.86
CA LEU A 50 0.28 6.95 -3.51
C LEU A 50 -1.01 7.69 -3.83
N GLN A 51 -2.16 7.02 -3.90
CA GLN A 51 -3.38 7.62 -4.46
C GLN A 51 -4.62 7.46 -3.56
N CYS A 52 -4.66 6.44 -2.72
CA CYS A 52 -5.86 6.07 -1.99
C CYS A 52 -6.25 7.12 -0.94
N ASP A 53 -7.54 7.47 -0.89
CA ASP A 53 -8.09 8.41 0.09
C ASP A 53 -8.62 7.73 1.37
N ILE A 54 -8.40 6.42 1.51
CA ILE A 54 -8.63 5.71 2.78
C ILE A 54 -7.56 6.16 3.80
N PRO A 55 -7.91 6.33 5.10
CA PRO A 55 -7.04 6.97 6.08
C PRO A 55 -5.63 6.37 6.27
N GLY A 56 -5.41 5.10 5.88
CA GLY A 56 -4.13 4.42 6.03
C GLY A 56 -2.98 5.13 5.32
N GLN A 57 -3.20 5.55 4.07
CA GLN A 57 -2.21 6.24 3.25
C GLN A 57 -1.76 7.55 3.90
N LYS A 58 -2.73 8.39 4.31
CA LYS A 58 -2.48 9.67 5.01
C LYS A 58 -1.71 9.46 6.32
N THR A 59 -2.02 8.39 7.06
CA THR A 59 -1.34 8.07 8.32
C THR A 59 0.13 7.75 8.10
N VAL A 60 0.45 6.92 7.09
CA VAL A 60 1.83 6.59 6.75
C VAL A 60 2.60 7.84 6.32
N TRP A 61 2.06 8.63 5.39
CA TRP A 61 2.74 9.84 4.89
C TRP A 61 2.93 10.91 5.97
N ARG A 62 1.99 11.04 6.92
CA ARG A 62 2.18 11.90 8.09
C ARG A 62 3.38 11.45 8.92
N ASN A 63 3.55 10.15 9.15
CA ASN A 63 4.68 9.61 9.91
C ASN A 63 6.00 9.81 9.15
N VAL A 64 6.00 9.58 7.82
CA VAL A 64 7.17 9.83 6.96
C VAL A 64 7.57 11.30 7.02
N LYS A 65 6.61 12.23 6.91
CA LYS A 65 6.86 13.67 7.05
C LYS A 65 7.45 14.04 8.40
N GLN A 66 6.91 13.50 9.48
CA GLN A 66 7.46 13.73 10.82
C GLN A 66 8.88 13.20 10.97
N LEU A 67 9.20 12.04 10.40
CA LEU A 67 10.55 11.49 10.43
C LEU A 67 11.54 12.30 9.57
N TRP A 68 11.09 12.74 8.39
CA TRP A 68 11.89 13.54 7.48
C TRP A 68 12.29 14.90 8.08
N LEU A 69 11.32 15.62 8.65
CA LEU A 69 11.53 16.94 9.25
C LEU A 69 12.41 16.91 10.52
N LYS A 70 12.69 15.73 11.08
CA LYS A 70 13.71 15.59 12.14
C LYS A 70 15.14 15.75 11.63
N LYS A 71 15.36 15.58 10.33
CA LYS A 71 16.69 15.59 9.69
C LYS A 71 16.83 16.64 8.58
N HIS A 72 15.72 17.18 8.09
CA HIS A 72 15.68 18.08 6.94
C HIS A 72 14.74 19.26 7.21
N GLU A 73 15.03 20.42 6.63
CA GLU A 73 14.33 21.68 6.93
C GLU A 73 12.96 21.82 6.24
N SER A 74 12.72 21.08 5.16
CA SER A 74 11.48 21.13 4.36
C SER A 74 11.01 19.74 3.97
N TRP A 75 9.71 19.59 3.71
CA TRP A 75 9.07 18.35 3.26
C TRP A 75 9.02 18.29 1.74
#